data_AF-A0A6P8DZ92-F1
#
_entry.id   AF-A0A6P8DZ92-F1
#
_cell.length_a   1.000
_cell.length_b   1.000
_cell.length_c   1.000
_cell.angle_alpha   90.00
_cell.angle_beta   90.00
_cell.angle_gamma   90.00
#
_symmetry.space_group_name_H-M   'P 1'
#
loop_
_entity.id
_entity.type
_entity.pdbx_description
1 polymer ?
#
loop_
_entity_poly.entity_id
_entity_poly.type
_entity_poly.pdbx_seq_one_letter_code
_entity_poly.pdbx_strand_id
1 'polypeptide(L)'
;MISMKSVNLLTSLLSDNRLIRANFSDWLRNLNIVLNMEALGYNLETQEIEFPGGDATSNQHNAYDMWSAADTRVRCYMLASMSNELQKQHENMKSSREILNNLRELYGENNRTARYEISKELFRVRIQEGTEVTAHV
;
A
#
# COMPACT_ATOMS: atom_id res chain seq x y z
N MET A 1 -0.81 6.52 32.94
CA MET A 1 -0.27 5.36 32.18
C MET A 1 -1.07 5.27 30.89
N ILE A 2 -0.54 5.82 29.79
CA ILE A 2 -1.23 5.85 28.50
C ILE A 2 -1.27 4.41 27.95
N SER A 3 -2.46 3.98 27.56
CA SER A 3 -2.83 2.61 27.23
C SER A 3 -1.98 2.03 26.10
N MET A 4 -1.17 1.03 26.41
CA MET A 4 -0.39 0.21 25.47
C MET A 4 -1.27 -0.73 24.60
N LYS A 5 -2.61 -0.57 24.66
CA LYS A 5 -3.58 -1.41 23.91
C LYS A 5 -3.90 -0.86 22.51
N SER A 6 -3.74 0.44 22.24
CA SER A 6 -4.09 1.01 20.93
C SER A 6 -3.12 0.58 19.83
N VAL A 7 -1.82 0.50 20.16
CA VAL A 7 -0.75 0.07 19.23
C VAL A 7 -1.02 -1.35 18.70
N ASN A 8 -1.55 -2.23 19.55
CA ASN A 8 -1.83 -3.62 19.17
C ASN A 8 -2.98 -3.77 18.16
N LEU A 9 -3.99 -2.89 18.18
CA LEU A 9 -5.16 -3.00 17.29
C LEU A 9 -4.86 -2.57 15.84
N LEU A 10 -3.96 -1.60 15.67
CA LEU A 10 -3.57 -1.14 14.33
C LEU A 10 -2.57 -2.11 13.70
N THR A 11 -1.67 -2.67 14.49
CA THR A 11 -0.82 -3.77 14.01
C THR A 11 -1.63 -5.01 13.67
N SER A 12 -2.72 -5.30 14.40
CA SER A 12 -3.61 -6.40 14.04
C SER A 12 -4.40 -6.10 12.76
N LEU A 13 -4.85 -4.86 12.55
CA LEU A 13 -5.50 -4.46 11.29
C LEU A 13 -4.58 -4.74 10.09
N LEU A 14 -3.29 -4.40 10.20
CA LEU A 14 -2.29 -4.66 9.16
C LEU A 14 -1.96 -6.14 9.01
N SER A 15 -1.94 -6.91 10.11
CA SER A 15 -1.71 -8.36 10.03
C SER A 15 -2.87 -9.11 9.40
N ASP A 16 -4.09 -8.68 9.67
CA ASP A 16 -5.32 -9.31 9.18
C ASP A 16 -5.60 -8.93 7.72
N ASN A 17 -5.06 -7.80 7.27
CA ASN A 17 -5.20 -7.30 5.90
C ASN A 17 -3.87 -7.31 5.15
N ARG A 18 -3.05 -8.34 5.34
CA ARG A 18 -1.76 -8.47 4.67
C ARG A 18 -1.87 -8.33 3.14
N LEU A 19 -0.90 -7.66 2.53
CA LEU A 19 -0.83 -7.57 1.07
C LEU A 19 -0.51 -8.93 0.46
N ILE A 20 -1.43 -9.42 -0.38
CA ILE A 20 -1.31 -10.67 -1.14
C ILE A 20 -1.44 -10.41 -2.66
N ARG A 21 -1.07 -9.21 -3.12
CA ARG A 21 -1.19 -8.70 -4.51
C ARG A 21 -2.61 -8.27 -4.88
N ALA A 22 -3.57 -9.20 -4.85
CA ALA A 22 -4.93 -8.96 -5.33
C ALA A 22 -5.72 -7.90 -4.53
N ASN A 23 -5.38 -7.72 -3.25
CA ASN A 23 -6.03 -6.79 -2.34
C ASN A 23 -5.31 -5.43 -2.22
N PHE A 24 -4.47 -5.05 -3.20
CA PHE A 24 -3.66 -3.82 -3.12
C PHE A 24 -4.46 -2.57 -2.74
N SER A 25 -5.65 -2.38 -3.31
CA SER A 25 -6.51 -1.22 -3.01
C SER A 25 -6.98 -1.22 -1.55
N ASP A 26 -7.40 -2.37 -1.01
CA ASP A 26 -7.85 -2.48 0.37
C ASP A 26 -6.69 -2.35 1.35
N TRP A 27 -5.56 -2.97 1.03
CA TRP A 27 -4.33 -2.85 1.79
C TRP A 27 -3.86 -1.39 1.86
N LEU A 28 -3.84 -0.67 0.73
CA LEU A 28 -3.42 0.73 0.68
C LEU A 28 -4.36 1.62 1.51
N ARG A 29 -5.68 1.37 1.45
CA ARG A 29 -6.67 2.06 2.28
C ARG A 29 -6.41 1.83 3.77
N ASN A 30 -6.18 0.58 4.18
CA ASN A 30 -5.92 0.23 5.57
C ASN A 30 -4.59 0.82 6.07
N LEU A 31 -3.54 0.78 5.24
CA LEU A 31 -2.26 1.40 5.52
C LEU A 31 -2.43 2.90 5.75
N ASN A 32 -3.14 3.61 4.87
CA ASN A 32 -3.38 5.04 5.02
C ASN A 32 -4.11 5.40 6.33
N ILE A 33 -5.04 4.56 6.79
CA ILE A 33 -5.71 4.76 8.10
C ILE A 33 -4.71 4.72 9.25
N VAL A 34 -3.81 3.72 9.25
CA VAL A 34 -2.78 3.59 10.29
C VAL A 34 -1.80 4.76 10.23
N LEU A 35 -1.29 5.10 9.04
CA LEU A 35 -0.33 6.18 8.87
C LEU A 35 -0.92 7.55 9.24
N ASN A 36 -2.19 7.81 8.92
CA ASN A 36 -2.85 9.04 9.31
C ASN A 36 -3.03 9.16 10.83
N MET A 37 -3.28 8.06 11.54
CA MET A 37 -3.34 8.08 13.00
C MET A 37 -1.98 8.47 13.61
N GLU A 38 -0.88 8.04 13.01
CA GLU A 38 0.47 8.37 13.49
C GLU A 38 1.04 9.68 12.93
N ALA A 39 0.22 10.45 12.19
CA ALA A 39 0.66 11.65 11.48
C ALA A 39 1.84 11.40 10.51
N LEU A 40 1.92 10.19 9.94
CA LEU A 40 2.93 9.76 8.96
C LEU A 40 2.39 9.72 7.52
N GLY A 41 1.10 9.95 7.31
CA GLY A 41 0.46 9.87 5.98
C GLY A 41 1.12 10.75 4.93
N TYR A 42 1.65 11.91 5.34
CA TYR A 42 2.33 12.84 4.44
C TYR A 42 3.56 12.24 3.77
N ASN A 43 4.28 11.31 4.40
CA ASN A 43 5.51 10.72 3.85
C ASN A 43 5.29 10.00 2.50
N LEU A 44 4.10 9.45 2.27
CA LEU A 44 3.78 8.81 0.98
C LEU A 44 3.56 9.86 -0.14
N GLU A 45 3.10 11.06 0.22
CA GLU A 45 2.74 12.15 -0.70
C GLU A 45 3.86 13.17 -0.91
N THR A 46 4.68 13.42 0.11
CA THR A 46 5.79 14.38 0.07
C THR A 46 7.00 13.85 -0.67
N GLN A 47 7.63 14.70 -1.47
CA GLN A 47 8.90 14.38 -2.13
C GLN A 47 9.97 13.97 -1.13
N GLU A 48 10.77 12.98 -1.54
CA GLU A 48 11.95 12.55 -0.80
C GLU A 48 12.88 13.75 -0.60
N ILE A 49 13.30 13.99 0.64
CA ILE A 49 14.18 15.09 0.99
C ILE A 49 15.60 14.66 0.66
N GLU A 50 16.29 15.46 -0.15
CA GLU A 50 17.70 15.19 -0.47
C GLU A 50 18.58 15.29 0.77
N PHE A 51 19.63 14.46 0.80
CA PHE A 51 20.60 14.52 1.88
C PHE A 51 21.25 15.91 1.91
N PRO A 52 21.19 16.63 3.05
CA PRO A 52 21.75 17.96 3.15
C PRO A 52 23.27 17.95 2.95
N GLY A 53 23.78 18.88 2.15
CA GLY A 53 25.22 19.08 1.94
C GLY A 53 25.93 19.57 3.21
N GLY A 54 27.27 19.53 3.22
CA GLY A 54 28.06 19.96 4.38
C GLY A 54 27.94 21.44 4.74
N ASP A 55 27.43 22.27 3.83
CA ASP A 55 27.12 23.69 4.01
C ASP A 55 25.68 23.93 4.50
N ALA A 56 24.86 22.88 4.60
CA ALA A 56 23.48 23.01 5.02
C ALA A 56 23.36 23.39 6.49
N THR A 57 22.34 24.18 6.79
CA THR A 57 22.04 24.64 8.15
C THR A 57 21.70 23.48 9.08
N SER A 58 21.86 23.69 10.40
CA SER A 58 21.40 22.72 11.39
C SER A 58 19.90 22.41 11.24
N ASN A 59 19.09 23.39 10.84
CA ASN A 59 17.66 23.18 10.61
C ASN A 59 17.38 22.25 9.43
N GLN A 60 18.18 22.31 8.35
CA GLN A 60 18.04 21.40 7.20
C GLN A 60 18.43 19.96 7.57
N HIS A 61 19.50 19.79 8.34
CA HIS A 61 19.88 18.48 8.88
C HIS A 61 18.80 17.91 9.79
N ASN A 62 18.27 18.70 10.72
CA ASN A 62 17.18 18.28 11.61
C ASN A 62 15.92 17.89 10.82
N ALA A 63 15.56 18.64 9.77
CA ALA A 63 14.42 18.32 8.92
C ALA A 63 14.61 17.00 8.16
N TYR A 64 15.81 16.76 7.63
CA TYR A 64 16.16 15.49 6.99
C TYR A 64 16.08 14.32 7.97
N ASP A 65 16.65 14.45 9.17
CA ASP A 65 16.64 13.39 10.18
C ASP A 65 15.21 13.05 10.62
N MET A 66 14.37 14.08 10.83
CA MET A 66 12.95 13.89 11.16
C MET A 66 12.21 13.17 10.03
N TRP A 67 12.43 13.58 8.78
CA TRP A 67 11.81 12.94 7.62
C TRP A 67 12.29 11.50 7.44
N SER A 68 13.59 11.24 7.59
CA SER A 68 14.19 9.90 7.45
C SER A 68 13.70 8.93 8.53
N ALA A 69 13.56 9.41 9.77
CA ALA A 69 12.98 8.64 10.86
C ALA A 69 11.49 8.31 10.58
N ALA A 70 10.73 9.25 10.03
CA ALA A 70 9.35 9.03 9.62
C ALA A 70 9.24 8.03 8.47
N ASP A 71 10.06 8.17 7.41
CA ASP A 71 10.10 7.23 6.28
C ASP A 71 10.45 5.81 6.73
N THR A 72 11.42 5.67 7.65
CA THR A 72 11.78 4.37 8.24
C THR A 72 10.58 3.71 8.91
N ARG A 73 9.77 4.45 9.68
CA ARG A 73 8.56 3.91 10.32
C ARG A 73 7.53 3.47 9.29
N VAL A 74 7.30 4.28 8.25
CA VAL A 74 6.38 3.95 7.16
C VAL A 74 6.83 2.67 6.45
N ARG A 75 8.13 2.54 6.15
CA ARG A 75 8.70 1.31 5.57
C ARG A 75 8.46 0.09 6.47
N CYS A 76 8.64 0.23 7.79
CA CYS A 76 8.34 -0.84 8.73
C CYS A 76 6.86 -1.27 8.67
N TYR A 77 5.92 -0.31 8.63
CA TYR A 77 4.49 -0.64 8.48
C TYR A 77 4.18 -1.33 7.16
N MET A 78 4.74 -0.83 6.06
CA MET A 78 4.56 -1.43 4.74
C MET A 78 5.07 -2.87 4.72
N LEU A 79 6.31 -3.11 5.16
CA LEU A 79 6.88 -4.44 5.19
C LEU A 79 6.12 -5.36 6.15
N ALA A 80 5.82 -4.93 7.38
CA ALA A 80 5.10 -5.76 8.36
C ALA A 80 3.69 -6.17 7.89
N SER A 81 3.07 -5.36 7.03
CA SER A 81 1.73 -5.60 6.46
C SER A 81 1.76 -6.35 5.13
N MET A 82 2.89 -6.93 4.73
CA MET A 82 3.01 -7.73 3.51
C MET A 82 3.04 -9.24 3.81
N SER A 83 2.71 -10.04 2.80
CA SER A 83 3.09 -11.47 2.79
C SER A 83 4.61 -11.62 2.75
N ASN A 84 5.12 -12.74 3.29
CA ASN A 84 6.57 -12.99 3.35
C ASN A 84 7.26 -12.94 1.98
N GLU A 85 6.56 -13.36 0.92
CA GLU A 85 7.01 -13.26 -0.47
C GLU A 85 7.27 -11.79 -0.87
N LEU A 86 6.30 -10.92 -0.62
CA LEU A 86 6.41 -9.49 -0.95
C LEU A 86 7.40 -8.77 -0.03
N GLN A 87 7.48 -9.14 1.25
CA GLN A 87 8.50 -8.59 2.14
C GLN A 87 9.92 -8.77 1.57
N LYS A 88 10.28 -10.00 1.18
CA LYS A 88 11.59 -10.30 0.58
C LYS A 88 11.86 -9.50 -0.71
N GLN A 89 10.82 -9.25 -1.50
CA GLN A 89 10.94 -8.48 -2.73
C GLN A 89 11.21 -6.99 -2.48
N HIS A 90 10.80 -6.45 -1.33
CA HIS A 90 10.81 -5.00 -1.07
C HIS A 90 11.71 -4.58 0.11
N GLU A 91 12.30 -5.52 0.87
CA GLU A 91 13.10 -5.21 2.07
C GLU A 91 14.35 -4.35 1.79
N ASN A 92 14.90 -4.44 0.58
CA ASN A 92 16.10 -3.71 0.15
C ASN A 92 15.81 -2.36 -0.50
N MET A 93 14.53 -1.99 -0.66
CA MET A 93 14.15 -0.67 -1.19
C MET A 93 14.41 0.41 -0.15
N LYS A 94 14.89 1.56 -0.64
CA LYS A 94 15.50 2.62 0.19
C LYS A 94 14.47 3.49 0.87
N SER A 95 13.34 3.76 0.22
CA SER A 95 12.29 4.66 0.73
C SER A 95 10.90 4.01 0.69
N SER A 96 10.00 4.46 1.56
CA SER A 96 8.58 4.03 1.53
C SER A 96 7.92 4.35 0.19
N ARG A 97 8.36 5.45 -0.44
CA ARG A 97 7.93 5.89 -1.76
C ARG A 97 8.37 4.94 -2.86
N GLU A 98 9.61 4.46 -2.84
CA GLU A 98 10.10 3.45 -3.79
C GLU A 98 9.26 2.17 -3.71
N ILE A 99 8.99 1.69 -2.49
CA ILE A 99 8.10 0.54 -2.26
C ILE A 99 6.71 0.81 -2.83
N LEU A 100 6.10 1.96 -2.50
CA LEU A 100 4.74 2.27 -2.95
C LEU A 100 4.66 2.38 -4.48
N ASN A 101 5.65 2.99 -5.12
CA ASN A 101 5.70 3.12 -6.57
C ASN A 101 5.83 1.75 -7.25
N ASN A 102 6.72 0.88 -6.75
CA ASN A 102 6.84 -0.47 -7.30
C ASN A 102 5.55 -1.28 -7.13
N LEU A 103 4.92 -1.20 -5.96
CA LEU A 103 3.62 -1.84 -5.73
C LEU A 103 2.51 -1.26 -6.63
N ARG A 104 2.53 0.04 -6.91
CA ARG A 104 1.61 0.67 -7.86
C ARG A 104 1.87 0.24 -9.29
N GLU A 105 3.12 0.00 -9.68
CA GLU A 105 3.43 -0.52 -11.00
C GLU A 105 2.98 -1.99 -11.15
N LEU A 106 3.17 -2.80 -10.11
CA LEU A 106 2.80 -4.21 -10.11
C LEU A 106 1.28 -4.43 -9.94
N TYR A 107 0.62 -3.61 -9.13
CA TYR A 107 -0.76 -3.82 -8.65
C TYR A 107 -1.65 -2.58 -8.69
N GLY A 108 -1.08 -1.39 -8.88
CA GLY A 108 -1.79 -0.11 -8.93
C GLY A 108 -2.26 0.23 -10.34
N GLU A 109 -3.30 1.05 -10.37
CA GLU A 109 -3.96 1.58 -11.58
C GLU A 109 -4.26 0.54 -12.66
N ASN A 110 -5.47 -0.02 -12.53
CA ASN A 110 -5.99 -1.14 -13.30
C ASN A 110 -5.54 -2.46 -12.69
N ASN A 111 -6.39 -2.89 -11.77
CA ASN A 111 -7.03 -4.18 -11.83
C ASN A 111 -7.34 -4.65 -13.28
N ARG A 112 -6.36 -4.82 -14.17
CA ARG A 112 -6.52 -5.42 -15.49
C ARG A 112 -7.18 -6.77 -15.30
N THR A 113 -6.73 -7.49 -14.28
CA THR A 113 -7.24 -8.81 -13.88
C THR A 113 -8.70 -8.77 -13.46
N ALA A 114 -9.16 -7.92 -12.55
CA ALA A 114 -10.56 -7.89 -12.12
C ALA A 114 -11.46 -6.90 -12.86
N ARG A 115 -10.96 -5.95 -13.65
CA ARG A 115 -11.73 -5.40 -14.78
C ARG A 115 -11.96 -6.50 -15.82
N TYR A 116 -10.97 -7.34 -16.08
CA TYR A 116 -11.13 -8.53 -16.94
C TYR A 116 -12.08 -9.55 -16.32
N GLU A 117 -11.97 -9.91 -15.03
CA GLU A 117 -12.89 -10.87 -14.39
C GLU A 117 -14.31 -10.29 -14.30
N ILE A 118 -14.50 -9.00 -13.98
CA ILE A 118 -15.83 -8.37 -14.04
C ILE A 118 -16.37 -8.40 -15.47
N SER A 119 -15.55 -8.07 -16.48
CA SER A 119 -15.98 -8.11 -17.88
C SER A 119 -16.31 -9.53 -18.35
N LYS A 120 -15.56 -10.53 -17.87
CA LYS A 120 -15.73 -11.96 -18.18
C LYS A 120 -16.99 -12.52 -17.54
N GLU A 121 -17.27 -12.18 -16.28
CA GLU A 121 -18.53 -12.52 -15.61
C GLU A 121 -19.72 -11.87 -16.31
N LEU A 122 -19.64 -10.57 -16.63
CA LEU A 122 -20.69 -9.85 -17.35
C LEU A 122 -20.98 -10.50 -18.72
N PHE A 123 -19.94 -10.94 -19.44
CA PHE A 123 -20.08 -11.63 -20.71
C PHE A 123 -20.68 -13.04 -20.57
N ARG A 124 -20.30 -13.79 -19.53
CA ARG A 124 -20.90 -15.11 -19.23
C ARG A 124 -22.39 -15.02 -18.93
N VAL A 125 -22.81 -14.03 -18.14
CA VAL A 125 -24.23 -13.78 -17.82
C VAL A 125 -25.04 -13.50 -19.10
N ARG A 126 -24.53 -12.62 -19.99
CA ARG A 126 -25.22 -12.32 -21.27
C ARG A 126 -25.36 -13.53 -22.20
N ILE A 127 -24.35 -14.40 -22.28
CA ILE A 127 -24.45 -15.61 -23.10
C ILE A 127 -25.53 -16.55 -22.56
N GLN A 128 -25.62 -16.75 -21.26
CA GLN A 128 -26.65 -17.59 -20.66
C GLN A 128 -28.07 -17.08 -20.96
N GLU A 129 -28.32 -15.77 -20.85
CA GLU A 129 -29.61 -15.16 -21.21
C GLU A 129 -29.95 -15.33 -22.71
N GLY A 130 -28.97 -15.25 -23.59
CA GLY A 130 -29.18 -15.43 -25.03
C GLY A 130 -29.36 -16.89 -25.49
N THR A 131 -28.92 -17.86 -24.68
CA THR A 131 -29.00 -19.29 -25.03
C THR A 131 -30.38 -19.88 -24.68
N GLU A 132 -31.09 -19.34 -23.70
CA GLU A 132 -32.47 -19.76 -23.40
C GLU A 132 -33.46 -19.41 -24.52
N VAL A 133 -33.18 -18.38 -25.32
CA VAL A 133 -34.10 -17.89 -26.38
C VAL A 133 -34.04 -18.75 -27.66
N THR A 134 -33.02 -19.59 -27.85
CA THR A 134 -32.85 -20.42 -29.07
C THR A 134 -33.18 -21.90 -28.90
N ALA A 135 -33.60 -22.34 -27.70
CA ALA A 135 -33.94 -23.74 -27.43
C ALA A 135 -35.39 -24.15 -27.79
N HIS A 136 -36.15 -23.27 -28.44
CA HIS A 136 -37.50 -23.55 -28.94
C HIS A 136 -37.67 -23.14 -30.41
N VAL A 137 -37.18 -24.00 -31.31
CA VAL A 137 -37.76 -24.21 -32.65
C VAL A 137 -37.79 -25.71 -32.94
#